data_AF-A0A178DX85-F1
#
_entry.id   AF-A0A178DX85-F1
#
_cell.length_a   1.000
_cell.length_b   1.000
_cell.length_c   1.000
_cell.angle_alpha   90.00
_cell.angle_beta   90.00
_cell.angle_gamma   90.00
#
_symmetry.space_group_name_H-M   'P 1'
#
loop_
_entity.id
_entity.type
_entity.pdbx_description
1 polymer ?
#
loop_
_entity_poly.entity_id
_entity_poly.type
_entity_poly.pdbx_seq_one_letter_code
_entity_poly.pdbx_strand_id
1 'polypeptide(L)' 'MSMLNWEPHFEVNDKAQMMVTSDGCKDYKHFTIRACQRTDAGLWQYQLNEKDTGDPYKGNSWFAESQLRDL' A
#
# COMPACT_ATOMS: atom_id res chain seq x y z
N MET A 1 -9.93 1.10 28.24
CA MET A 1 -8.59 1.50 27.78
C MET A 1 -8.57 1.25 26.28
N SER A 2 -8.61 2.30 25.48
CA SER A 2 -8.68 2.20 24.03
C SER A 2 -7.33 1.72 23.51
N MET A 3 -7.32 0.54 22.87
CA MET A 3 -6.15 0.00 22.21
C MET A 3 -5.73 1.03 21.15
N LEU A 4 -4.56 1.63 21.34
CA LEU A 4 -3.88 2.35 20.28
C LEU A 4 -3.75 1.34 19.13
N ASN A 5 -4.41 1.60 17.99
CA ASN A 5 -4.23 0.81 16.77
C ASN A 5 -2.74 0.89 16.39
N TRP A 6 -1.95 -0.05 16.89
CA TRP A 6 -0.53 -0.24 16.60
C TRP A 6 -0.31 -1.25 15.47
N GLU A 7 -1.39 -1.80 14.94
CA GLU A 7 -1.36 -2.76 13.85
C GLU A 7 -1.44 -2.03 12.51
N PRO A 8 -0.74 -2.52 11.48
CA PRO A 8 -0.90 -2.00 10.13
C PRO A 8 -2.32 -2.27 9.65
N HIS A 9 -2.91 -1.34 8.90
CA HIS A 9 -4.22 -1.56 8.27
C HIS A 9 -4.18 -2.70 7.25
N PHE A 10 -3.03 -2.91 6.61
CA PHE A 10 -2.83 -3.99 5.65
C PHE A 10 -1.66 -4.90 6.06
N GLU A 11 -1.85 -6.21 5.96
CA GLU A 11 -0.81 -7.21 6.17
C GLU A 11 -0.08 -7.57 4.88
N VAL A 12 1.08 -8.22 5.00
CA VAL A 12 1.79 -8.74 3.81
C VAL A 12 0.93 -9.82 3.14
N ASN A 13 0.83 -9.74 1.81
CA ASN A 13 -0.06 -10.49 0.93
C ASN A 13 -1.52 -10.01 0.88
N ASP A 14 -1.90 -8.98 1.65
CA ASP A 14 -3.21 -8.36 1.48
C ASP A 14 -3.34 -7.70 0.12
N LYS A 15 -4.58 -7.61 -0.35
CA LYS A 15 -4.92 -6.94 -1.60
C LYS A 15 -5.42 -5.53 -1.30
N ALA A 16 -4.83 -4.56 -1.95
CA ALA A 16 -5.22 -3.16 -1.84
C ALA A 16 -5.41 -2.55 -3.23
N GLN A 17 -6.15 -1.45 -3.29
CA GLN A 17 -6.18 -0.58 -4.46
C GLN A 17 -5.43 0.72 -4.19
N MET A 18 -4.78 1.26 -5.21
CA MET A 18 -4.20 2.60 -5.16
C MET A 18 -4.57 3.37 -6.43
N MET A 19 -4.91 4.64 -6.26
CA MET A 19 -5.12 5.54 -7.39
C MET A 19 -3.76 5.89 -8.00
N VAL A 20 -3.58 5.51 -9.25
CA VAL A 20 -2.41 5.82 -10.06
C VAL A 20 -2.80 6.83 -11.13
N THR A 21 -1.90 7.76 -11.43
CA THR A 21 -2.07 8.67 -12.55
C THR A 21 -1.21 8.17 -13.71
N SER A 22 -1.82 7.80 -14.83
CA SER A 22 -1.14 7.45 -16.08
C SER A 22 -1.68 8.35 -17.19
N ASP A 23 -0.80 9.00 -17.94
CA ASP A 23 -1.18 9.84 -19.10
C ASP A 23 -2.24 10.91 -18.81
N GLY A 24 -2.24 11.44 -17.58
CA GLY A 24 -3.20 12.44 -17.10
C GLY A 24 -4.54 11.86 -16.62
N CYS A 25 -4.79 10.57 -16.81
CA CYS A 25 -5.94 9.86 -16.29
C CYS A 25 -5.64 9.27 -14.92
N LYS A 26 -6.64 9.30 -14.03
CA LYS A 26 -6.58 8.69 -12.69
C LYS A 26 -7.34 7.38 -12.73
N ASP A 27 -6.65 6.29 -12.48
CA ASP A 27 -7.21 4.94 -12.46
C ASP A 27 -6.89 4.25 -11.13
N TYR A 28 -7.79 3.40 -10.67
CA TYR A 28 -7.52 2.55 -9.51
C TYR A 28 -6.89 1.25 -10.00
N LYS A 29 -5.64 1.01 -9.59
CA LYS A 29 -4.94 -0.24 -9.84
C LYS A 29 -4.94 -1.12 -8.60
N HIS A 30 -4.97 -2.43 -8.83
CA HIS A 30 -4.87 -3.45 -7.80
C HIS A 30 -3.41 -3.79 -7.51
N PHE A 31 -3.11 -3.93 -6.22
CA PHE A 31 -1.80 -4.30 -5.72
C PHE A 31 -1.91 -5.35 -4.64
N THR A 32 -0.79 -6.05 -4.41
CA THR A 32 -0.60 -6.91 -3.25
C THR A 32 0.47 -6.29 -2.36
N ILE A 33 0.23 -6.25 -1.06
CA ILE A 33 1.22 -5.77 -0.09
C ILE A 33 2.40 -6.72 -0.06
N ARG A 34 3.59 -6.21 -0.32
CA ARG A 34 4.85 -6.97 -0.28
C ARG A 34 5.55 -6.82 1.06
N ALA A 35 5.53 -5.62 1.62
CA ALA A 35 6.15 -5.30 2.90
C ALA A 35 5.41 -4.14 3.56
N CYS A 36 5.43 -4.09 4.88
CA CYS A 36 4.89 -3.01 5.70
C CYS A 36 5.99 -2.49 6.62
N GLN A 37 6.04 -1.16 6.81
CA GLN A 37 6.92 -0.53 7.79
C GLN A 37 6.25 0.68 8.41
N ARG A 38 6.70 1.04 9.61
CA ARG A 38 6.27 2.25 10.30
C ARG A 38 7.38 3.29 10.22
N THR A 39 7.00 4.51 9.86
CA THR A 39 7.92 5.67 9.87
C THR A 39 8.14 6.17 11.29
N ASP A 40 9.19 6.98 11.51
CA ASP A 40 9.46 7.61 12.81
C ASP A 40 8.31 8.54 13.27
N ALA A 41 7.52 9.06 12.33
CA ALA A 41 6.31 9.83 12.59
C ALA A 41 5.12 8.96 13.03
N GLY A 42 5.29 7.64 13.11
CA GLY A 42 4.26 6.69 13.52
C GLY A 42 3.26 6.31 12.43
N LEU A 43 3.50 6.71 11.17
CA LEU A 43 2.64 6.41 10.02
C LEU A 43 3.06 5.11 9.32
N TRP A 44 2.09 4.34 8.85
CA TRP A 44 2.32 3.13 8.06
C TRP A 44 2.61 3.42 6.58
N GLN A 45 3.56 2.67 6.05
CA GLN A 45 3.92 2.66 4.64
C GLN A 45 4.09 1.23 4.14
N TYR A 46 3.83 1.05 2.85
CA TYR A 46 3.78 -0.26 2.22
C TYR A 46 4.57 -0.30 0.91
N GLN A 47 5.25 -1.41 0.66
CA GLN A 47 5.72 -1.77 -0.67
C GLN A 47 4.66 -2.62 -1.35
N LEU A 48 4.49 -2.41 -2.66
CA LEU A 48 3.42 -3.01 -3.43
C LEU A 48 3.99 -3.89 -4.55
N ASN A 49 3.31 -4.98 -4.85
CA ASN A 49 3.49 -5.75 -6.08
C ASN A 49 2.30 -5.53 -7.00
N GLU A 50 2.54 -5.43 -8.31
CA GLU A 50 1.46 -5.43 -9.30
C GLU A 50 0.72 -6.77 -9.23
N LYS A 51 -0.61 -6.73 -9.14
CA LYS A 51 -1.42 -7.95 -8.97
C LYS A 51 -1.28 -8.92 -10.15
N ASP A 52 -1.15 -8.40 -11.37
CA ASP A 52 -1.18 -9.20 -12.59
C ASP A 52 0.16 -9.89 -12.88
N THR A 53 1.29 -9.24 -12.55
CA THR A 53 2.63 -9.78 -12.82
C THR A 53 3.34 -10.30 -11.57
N GLY A 54 2.95 -9.84 -10.39
CA GLY A 54 3.66 -10.08 -9.13
C GLY A 54 4.93 -9.25 -8.97
N ASP A 55 5.26 -8.38 -9.95
CA ASP A 55 6.47 -7.58 -9.93
C ASP A 55 6.38 -6.41 -8.94
N PRO A 56 7.51 -5.97 -8.36
CA PRO A 56 7.54 -4.80 -7.49
C PRO A 56 7.08 -3.52 -8.21
N TYR A 57 5.98 -2.94 -7.73
CA TYR A 57 5.44 -1.70 -8.28
C TYR A 57 6.33 -0.51 -7.94
N LYS A 58 6.85 0.17 -8.98
CA LYS A 58 7.88 1.21 -8.86
C LYS A 58 9.09 0.74 -8.04
N GLY A 59 9.49 -0.52 -8.22
CA GLY A 59 10.65 -1.11 -7.56
C GLY A 59 10.43 -1.26 -6.04
N ASN A 60 11.30 -0.64 -5.24
CA ASN A 60 11.26 -0.71 -3.77
C ASN A 60 10.68 0.56 -3.12
N SER A 61 9.83 1.28 -3.85
CA SER A 61 9.21 2.51 -3.35
C SER A 61 8.19 2.21 -2.24
N TRP A 62 8.14 3.07 -1.23
CA TRP A 62 7.19 3.01 -0.13
C TRP A 62 6.02 3.96 -0.38
N PHE A 63 4.80 3.46 -0.20
CA PHE A 63 3.55 4.19 -0.37
C PHE A 63 2.84 4.36 0.97
N ALA A 64 2.29 5.54 1.24
CA ALA A 64 1.61 5.79 2.50
C ALA A 64 0.27 5.03 2.55
N GLU A 65 -0.11 4.59 3.75
CA GLU A 65 -1.41 3.94 4.01
C GLU A 65 -2.59 4.73 3.43
N SER A 66 -2.55 6.06 3.55
CA SER A 66 -3.59 6.96 3.05
C SER A 66 -3.77 6.97 1.53
N GLN A 67 -2.82 6.41 0.78
CA GLN A 67 -2.91 6.24 -0.67
C GLN A 67 -3.59 4.93 -1.07
N LEU A 68 -3.67 3.99 -0.13
CA LEU A 68 -4.25 2.67 -0.32
C LEU A 68 -5.72 2.67 0.09
N ARG A 69 -6.47 1.72 -0.47
CA ARG A 69 -7.85 1.43 -0.12
C ARG A 69 -8.06 -0.07 -0.05
N ASP A 70 -8.94 -0.47 0.86
CA ASP A 70 -9.49 -1.82 0.90
C ASP A 70 -10.28 -2.14 -0.36
N LEU A 71 -10.43 -3.44 -0.63
CA LEU A 71 -11.22 -4.00 -1.71
C LEU A 71 -12.64 -4.37 -1.31
#